data_AF-A0A932G6B6-F1
#
_entry.id   AF-A0A932G6B6-F1
#
_cell.length_a   1.000
_cell.length_b   1.000
_cell.length_c   1.000
_cell.angle_alpha   90.00
_cell.angle_beta   90.00
_cell.angle_gamma   90.00
#
_symmetry.space_group_name_H-M   'P 1'
#
loop_
_entity.id
_entity.type
_entity.pdbx_description
1 polymer ?
#
loop_
_entity_poly.entity_id
_entity_poly.type
_entity_poly.pdbx_seq_one_letter_code
_entity_poly.pdbx_strand_id
1 'polypeptide(L)'
;MKNPDHANGWSRWWIVVLFAVAMAWMEAATVYYLRSLVGRIEPYQPDPLPPHQDLGVAELLREAATLLMLATVGWLAGRTWRSRVGYLLVAFGVWDIFYYVFLRVMTGWPKTVLDWDVLFLIPLPWWGPVLAPVLIAALMIVGGTLVAQFDGPEHPVWPERKWVALNCAGIGLALYVFMADALRVADQGEQALRSLLPTKFNWPLFTVALVLMAAALVPLMRRALAPRSERSSEAGPSSATR
;
A
#
# COMPACT_ATOMS: atom_id res chain seq x y z
N MET A 1 -17.88 -30.50 -8.57
CA MET A 1 -18.48 -29.32 -9.24
C MET A 1 -17.79 -28.07 -8.69
N LYS A 2 -16.93 -27.40 -9.48
CA LYS A 2 -16.28 -26.14 -9.06
C LYS A 2 -17.39 -25.09 -8.90
N ASN A 3 -17.53 -24.50 -7.71
CA ASN A 3 -18.51 -23.44 -7.46
C ASN A 3 -18.21 -22.28 -8.45
N PRO A 4 -19.14 -21.91 -9.36
CA PRO A 4 -18.90 -20.87 -10.38
C PRO A 4 -18.46 -19.53 -9.76
N ASP A 5 -18.81 -19.27 -8.50
CA ASP A 5 -18.40 -18.08 -7.76
C ASP A 5 -16.90 -17.99 -7.47
N HIS A 6 -16.20 -19.11 -7.31
CA HIS A 6 -14.74 -19.11 -7.08
C HIS A 6 -13.95 -18.86 -8.36
N ALA A 7 -14.42 -19.37 -9.51
CA ALA A 7 -13.80 -19.07 -10.81
C ALA A 7 -13.90 -17.57 -11.12
N ASN A 8 -15.01 -16.93 -10.71
CA ASN A 8 -15.22 -15.50 -10.86
C ASN A 8 -14.35 -14.64 -9.93
N GLY A 9 -13.88 -15.16 -8.78
CA GLY A 9 -13.03 -14.44 -7.83
C GLY A 9 -11.61 -14.20 -8.35
N TRP A 10 -10.98 -15.25 -8.89
CA TRP A 10 -9.64 -15.15 -9.47
C TRP A 10 -9.61 -14.31 -10.75
N SER A 11 -10.67 -14.38 -11.57
CA SER A 11 -10.80 -13.49 -12.74
C SER A 11 -10.81 -12.02 -12.32
N ARG A 12 -11.57 -11.66 -11.27
CA ARG A 12 -11.59 -10.28 -10.74
C ARG A 12 -10.23 -9.87 -10.20
N TRP A 13 -9.56 -10.76 -9.49
CA TRP A 13 -8.22 -10.52 -8.95
C TRP A 13 -7.24 -10.15 -10.07
N TRP A 14 -7.20 -10.93 -11.16
CA TRP A 14 -6.34 -10.63 -12.30
C TRP A 14 -6.72 -9.32 -13.00
N ILE A 15 -8.01 -8.99 -13.10
CA ILE A 15 -8.47 -7.72 -13.66
C ILE A 15 -7.97 -6.54 -12.79
N VAL A 16 -8.07 -6.66 -11.46
CA VAL A 16 -7.57 -5.62 -10.53
C VAL A 16 -6.05 -5.48 -10.62
N VAL A 17 -5.32 -6.59 -10.73
CA VAL A 17 -3.85 -6.58 -10.94
C VAL A 17 -3.51 -5.89 -12.25
N LEU A 18 -4.17 -6.25 -13.36
CA LEU A 18 -3.95 -5.63 -14.66
C LEU A 18 -4.23 -4.12 -14.63
N PHE A 19 -5.33 -3.72 -13.98
CA PHE A 19 -5.65 -2.31 -13.76
C PHE A 19 -4.54 -1.60 -12.97
N ALA A 20 -4.10 -2.18 -11.85
CA ALA A 20 -3.08 -1.58 -10.99
C ALA A 20 -1.74 -1.43 -11.71
N VAL A 21 -1.34 -2.42 -12.52
CA VAL A 21 -0.14 -2.34 -13.36
C VAL A 21 -0.28 -1.23 -14.40
N ALA A 22 -1.38 -1.17 -15.15
CA ALA A 22 -1.57 -0.13 -16.16
C ALA A 22 -1.61 1.28 -15.54
N MET A 23 -2.26 1.41 -14.38
CA MET A 23 -2.33 2.67 -13.62
C MET A 23 -0.95 3.08 -13.08
N ALA A 24 -0.14 2.13 -12.62
CA ALA A 24 1.24 2.38 -12.19
C ALA A 24 2.12 2.92 -13.33
N TRP A 25 1.92 2.44 -14.55
CA TRP A 25 2.62 2.99 -15.72
C TRP A 25 2.23 4.45 -15.97
N MET A 26 0.92 4.75 -15.92
CA MET A 26 0.40 6.11 -16.11
C MET A 26 0.94 7.07 -15.04
N GLU A 27 1.02 6.60 -13.81
CA GLU A 27 1.61 7.35 -12.70
C GLU A 27 3.11 7.60 -12.92
N ALA A 28 3.87 6.55 -13.21
CA ALA A 28 5.31 6.66 -13.46
C ALA A 28 5.61 7.59 -14.65
N ALA A 29 4.82 7.54 -15.72
CA ALA A 29 4.92 8.45 -16.85
C ALA A 29 4.63 9.91 -16.46
N THR A 30 3.61 10.13 -15.62
CA THR A 30 3.28 11.47 -15.12
C THR A 30 4.42 12.04 -14.27
N VAL A 31 4.96 11.25 -13.35
CA VAL A 31 6.13 11.63 -12.52
C VAL A 31 7.35 11.87 -13.40
N TYR A 32 7.59 11.03 -14.41
CA TYR A 32 8.67 11.23 -15.38
C TYR A 32 8.55 12.57 -16.10
N TYR A 33 7.38 12.90 -16.65
CA TYR A 33 7.18 14.18 -17.33
C TYR A 33 7.38 15.36 -16.39
N LEU A 34 6.83 15.29 -15.18
CA LEU A 34 6.98 16.34 -14.18
C LEU A 34 8.45 16.57 -13.82
N ARG A 35 9.17 15.50 -13.50
CA ARG A 35 10.60 15.54 -13.20
C ARG A 35 11.43 16.02 -14.38
N SER A 36 11.03 15.70 -15.61
CA SER A 36 11.68 16.18 -16.83
C SER A 36 11.50 17.69 -17.03
N LEU A 37 10.28 18.20 -16.80
CA LEU A 37 9.96 19.63 -16.95
C LEU A 37 10.69 20.50 -15.91
N VAL A 38 10.89 20.00 -14.71
CA VAL A 38 11.63 20.69 -13.64
C VAL A 38 13.15 20.48 -13.74
N GLY A 39 13.61 19.56 -14.61
CA GLY A 39 15.03 19.22 -14.73
C GLY A 39 15.58 18.43 -13.52
N ARG A 40 14.72 17.64 -12.87
CA ARG A 40 14.97 16.93 -11.60
C ARG A 40 14.60 15.45 -11.70
N ILE A 41 15.25 14.73 -12.62
CA ILE A 41 14.98 13.29 -12.90
C ILE A 41 15.25 12.39 -11.68
N GLU A 42 16.36 12.62 -10.98
CA GLU A 42 16.70 11.86 -9.77
C GLU A 42 15.97 12.47 -8.55
N PRO A 43 15.15 11.72 -7.80
CA PRO A 43 14.39 12.28 -6.68
C PRO A 43 15.27 12.65 -5.48
N TYR A 44 16.34 11.91 -5.24
CA TYR A 44 17.25 12.15 -4.13
C TYR A 44 18.43 13.03 -4.56
N GLN A 45 18.24 14.35 -4.47
CA GLN A 45 19.25 15.36 -4.83
C GLN A 45 19.08 16.64 -3.99
N PRO A 46 20.09 17.54 -3.94
CA PRO A 46 19.94 18.83 -3.27
C PRO A 46 18.79 19.65 -3.86
N ASP A 47 18.00 20.28 -2.98
CA ASP A 47 16.74 20.97 -3.32
C ASP A 47 15.76 20.07 -4.08
N PRO A 48 15.28 18.98 -3.44
CA PRO A 48 14.51 17.94 -4.12
C PRO A 48 13.14 18.44 -4.60
N LEU A 49 12.53 19.39 -3.88
CA LEU A 49 11.26 20.00 -4.25
C LEU A 49 11.49 21.41 -4.82
N PRO A 50 11.19 21.68 -6.10
CA PRO A 50 11.41 22.98 -6.71
C PRO A 50 10.55 24.08 -6.07
N PRO A 51 10.95 25.36 -6.16
CA PRO A 51 10.20 26.47 -5.60
C PRO A 51 8.89 26.80 -6.32
N HIS A 52 8.57 26.16 -7.46
CA HIS A 52 7.35 26.40 -8.23
C HIS A 52 6.09 25.98 -7.45
N GLN A 53 5.45 26.92 -6.76
CA GLN A 53 4.30 26.68 -5.88
C GLN A 53 3.10 26.01 -6.60
N ASP A 54 2.88 26.32 -7.87
CA ASP A 54 1.75 25.78 -8.65
C ASP A 54 1.89 24.27 -8.94
N LEU A 55 3.12 23.75 -9.05
CA LEU A 55 3.36 22.32 -9.28
C LEU A 55 3.09 21.51 -8.01
N GLY A 56 3.34 22.07 -6.83
CA GLY A 56 3.14 21.37 -5.55
C GLY A 56 1.67 21.04 -5.25
N VAL A 57 0.74 21.95 -5.56
CA VAL A 57 -0.70 21.69 -5.37
C VAL A 57 -1.20 20.61 -6.34
N ALA A 58 -0.75 20.67 -7.60
CA ALA A 58 -1.10 19.66 -8.59
C ALA A 58 -0.55 18.27 -8.21
N GLU A 59 0.68 18.20 -7.67
CA GLU A 59 1.25 16.96 -7.14
C GLU A 59 0.45 16.39 -5.98
N LEU A 60 0.06 17.24 -5.02
CA LEU A 60 -0.75 16.83 -3.87
C LEU A 60 -2.11 16.28 -4.30
N LEU A 61 -2.79 16.97 -5.22
CA LEU A 61 -4.08 16.54 -5.75
C LEU A 61 -3.95 15.26 -6.58
N ARG A 62 -2.86 15.10 -7.33
CA ARG A 62 -2.56 13.88 -8.09
C ARG A 62 -2.40 12.69 -7.14
N GLU A 63 -1.61 12.81 -6.07
CA GLU A 63 -1.46 11.73 -5.08
C GLU A 63 -2.79 11.38 -4.40
N ALA A 64 -3.59 12.39 -4.03
CA ALA A 64 -4.93 12.18 -3.49
C ALA A 64 -5.85 11.45 -4.49
N ALA A 65 -5.76 11.80 -5.78
CA ALA A 65 -6.50 11.13 -6.85
C ALA A 65 -6.05 9.67 -7.03
N THR A 66 -4.75 9.38 -6.97
CA THR A 66 -4.20 8.01 -6.99
C THR A 66 -4.78 7.16 -5.86
N LEU A 67 -4.79 7.68 -4.62
CA LEU A 67 -5.39 7.00 -3.47
C LEU A 67 -6.89 6.75 -3.68
N LEU A 68 -7.62 7.73 -4.21
CA LEU A 68 -9.04 7.61 -4.50
C LEU A 68 -9.33 6.57 -5.60
N MET A 69 -8.51 6.53 -6.66
CA MET A 69 -8.63 5.55 -7.74
C MET A 69 -8.42 4.12 -7.22
N LEU A 70 -7.39 3.91 -6.40
CA LEU A 70 -7.13 2.60 -5.78
C LEU A 70 -8.27 2.18 -4.85
N ALA A 71 -8.79 3.12 -4.04
CA ALA A 71 -9.91 2.86 -3.15
C ALA A 71 -11.20 2.51 -3.90
N THR A 72 -11.51 3.25 -4.97
CA THR A 72 -12.72 3.05 -5.78
C THR A 72 -12.69 1.73 -6.55
N VAL A 73 -11.56 1.33 -7.13
CA VAL A 73 -11.41 0.01 -7.78
C VAL A 73 -11.54 -1.14 -6.78
N GLY A 74 -10.95 -1.02 -5.59
CA GLY A 74 -11.15 -1.99 -4.52
C GLY A 74 -12.63 -2.14 -4.15
N TRP A 75 -13.33 -1.01 -4.04
CA TRP A 75 -14.75 -0.97 -3.72
C TRP A 75 -15.65 -1.57 -4.81
N LEU A 76 -15.28 -1.38 -6.08
CA LEU A 76 -15.99 -1.92 -7.23
C LEU A 76 -15.81 -3.44 -7.37
N ALA A 77 -14.61 -3.95 -7.09
CA ALA A 77 -14.28 -5.37 -7.26
C ALA A 77 -14.86 -6.28 -6.15
N GLY A 78 -14.90 -5.77 -4.91
CA GLY A 78 -15.31 -6.53 -3.74
C GLY A 78 -16.84 -6.65 -3.57
N ARG A 79 -17.31 -7.84 -3.19
CA ARG A 79 -18.74 -8.12 -2.92
C ARG A 79 -19.16 -7.76 -1.50
N THR A 80 -18.22 -7.86 -0.56
CA THR A 80 -18.38 -7.54 0.87
C THR A 80 -17.47 -6.37 1.23
N TRP A 81 -17.76 -5.63 2.30
CA TRP A 81 -16.86 -4.54 2.72
C TRP A 81 -15.43 -5.02 3.00
N ARG A 82 -15.26 -6.26 3.49
CA ARG A 82 -13.95 -6.88 3.74
C ARG A 82 -13.22 -7.18 2.44
N SER A 83 -13.86 -7.88 1.50
CA SER A 83 -13.25 -8.15 0.19
C SER A 83 -12.95 -6.88 -0.58
N ARG A 84 -13.72 -5.80 -0.40
CA ARG A 84 -13.41 -4.47 -0.96
C ARG A 84 -12.11 -3.90 -0.42
N VAL A 85 -11.89 -3.98 0.90
CA VAL A 85 -10.59 -3.65 1.50
C VAL A 85 -9.50 -4.58 0.98
N GLY A 86 -9.77 -5.87 0.83
CA GLY A 86 -8.82 -6.84 0.25
C GLY A 86 -8.35 -6.46 -1.15
N TYR A 87 -9.28 -6.14 -2.06
CA TYR A 87 -8.94 -5.70 -3.42
C TYR A 87 -8.25 -4.33 -3.45
N LEU A 88 -8.61 -3.40 -2.55
CA LEU A 88 -7.88 -2.15 -2.38
C LEU A 88 -6.41 -2.42 -2.04
N LEU A 89 -6.14 -3.28 -1.05
CA LEU A 89 -4.78 -3.63 -0.64
C LEU A 89 -3.97 -4.31 -1.75
N VAL A 90 -4.60 -5.20 -2.52
CA VAL A 90 -3.97 -5.82 -3.70
C VAL A 90 -3.65 -4.75 -4.75
N ALA A 91 -4.62 -3.89 -5.10
CA ALA A 91 -4.42 -2.85 -6.09
C ALA A 91 -3.28 -1.91 -5.68
N PHE A 92 -3.28 -1.45 -4.42
CA PHE A 92 -2.27 -0.55 -3.88
C PHE A 92 -0.89 -1.19 -3.91
N GLY A 93 -0.73 -2.41 -3.38
CA GLY A 93 0.57 -3.06 -3.32
C GLY A 93 1.14 -3.40 -4.71
N VAL A 94 0.28 -3.82 -5.65
CA VAL A 94 0.71 -4.06 -7.04
C VAL A 94 1.11 -2.75 -7.70
N TRP A 95 0.30 -1.70 -7.55
CA TRP A 95 0.59 -0.38 -8.10
C TRP A 95 1.94 0.15 -7.59
N ASP A 96 2.18 0.07 -6.28
CA ASP A 96 3.40 0.59 -5.64
C ASP A 96 4.67 -0.11 -6.16
N ILE A 97 4.65 -1.44 -6.27
CA ILE A 97 5.78 -2.20 -6.80
C ILE A 97 6.03 -1.87 -8.28
N PHE A 98 4.97 -1.88 -9.09
CA PHE A 98 5.12 -1.64 -10.53
C PHE A 98 5.45 -0.19 -10.86
N TYR A 99 5.07 0.77 -10.01
CA TYR A 99 5.48 2.15 -10.12
C TYR A 99 7.02 2.25 -10.15
N TYR A 100 7.73 1.60 -9.23
CA TYR A 100 9.20 1.59 -9.23
C TYR A 100 9.79 0.82 -10.40
N VAL A 101 9.16 -0.27 -10.84
CA VAL A 101 9.60 -1.02 -12.03
C VAL A 101 9.58 -0.11 -13.26
N PHE A 102 8.48 0.62 -13.47
CA PHE A 102 8.33 1.50 -14.63
C PHE A 102 9.14 2.78 -14.51
N LEU A 103 9.24 3.34 -13.31
CA LEU A 103 10.14 4.46 -13.05
C LEU A 103 11.57 4.11 -13.42
N ARG A 104 12.04 2.89 -13.10
CA ARG A 104 13.37 2.41 -13.46
C ARG A 104 13.55 2.28 -14.96
N VAL A 105 12.53 1.79 -15.67
CA VAL A 105 12.55 1.69 -17.13
C VAL A 105 12.65 3.07 -17.79
N MET A 106 11.92 4.07 -17.27
CA MET A 106 11.85 5.40 -17.87
C MET A 106 13.03 6.31 -17.50
N THR A 107 13.54 6.21 -16.27
CA THR A 107 14.51 7.17 -15.71
C THR A 107 15.85 6.55 -15.33
N GLY A 108 15.94 5.22 -15.27
CA GLY A 108 17.06 4.52 -14.64
C GLY A 108 17.05 4.53 -13.10
N TRP A 109 16.04 5.17 -12.48
CA TRP A 109 15.85 5.24 -11.03
C TRP A 109 14.74 4.29 -10.54
N PRO A 110 14.93 3.55 -9.44
CA PRO A 110 16.14 3.49 -8.61
C PRO A 110 17.24 2.62 -9.24
N LYS A 111 18.50 2.97 -8.97
CA LYS A 111 19.69 2.19 -9.38
C LYS A 111 19.80 0.93 -8.52
N THR A 112 19.51 1.07 -7.22
CA THR A 112 19.45 0.00 -6.23
C THR A 112 18.17 0.08 -5.39
N VAL A 113 17.72 -1.04 -4.83
CA VAL A 113 16.52 -1.02 -3.94
C VAL A 113 16.73 -0.24 -2.64
N LEU A 114 17.97 0.16 -2.32
CA LEU A 114 18.29 0.97 -1.14
C LEU A 114 18.37 2.46 -1.45
N ASP A 115 18.20 2.86 -2.70
CA ASP A 115 18.16 4.26 -3.07
C ASP A 115 16.92 4.92 -2.46
N TRP A 116 17.09 6.17 -2.04
CA TRP A 116 16.04 6.95 -1.40
C TRP A 116 15.05 7.51 -2.41
N ASP A 117 13.77 7.51 -2.10
CA ASP A 117 12.76 8.21 -2.88
C ASP A 117 11.82 8.99 -1.95
N VAL A 118 11.08 9.91 -2.55
CA VAL A 118 9.91 10.54 -1.94
C VAL A 118 8.72 9.66 -2.28
N LEU A 119 8.20 8.97 -1.26
CA LEU A 119 7.19 7.94 -1.44
C LEU A 119 5.79 8.55 -1.65
N PHE A 120 5.47 9.57 -0.86
CA PHE A 120 4.23 10.35 -0.87
C PHE A 120 4.51 11.72 -0.24
N LEU A 121 3.69 12.72 -0.55
CA LEU A 121 3.70 14.06 0.03
C LEU A 121 2.60 14.25 1.09
N ILE A 122 1.56 13.41 1.11
CA ILE A 122 0.43 13.50 2.05
C ILE A 122 0.66 12.63 3.30
N PRO A 123 0.44 13.13 4.53
CA PRO A 123 0.17 14.53 4.90
C PRO A 123 1.45 15.38 4.98
N LEU A 124 2.60 14.72 5.07
CA LEU A 124 3.95 15.29 5.02
C LEU A 124 4.79 14.43 4.07
N PRO A 125 5.93 14.91 3.56
CA PRO A 125 6.82 14.11 2.72
C PRO A 125 7.31 12.84 3.43
N TRP A 126 7.11 11.70 2.78
CA TRP A 126 7.55 10.38 3.22
C TRP A 126 8.87 10.06 2.54
N TRP A 127 9.94 10.02 3.31
CA TRP A 127 11.26 9.69 2.80
C TRP A 127 11.67 8.29 3.22
N GLY A 128 12.18 7.51 2.28
CA GLY A 128 12.74 6.20 2.61
C GLY A 128 13.41 5.51 1.43
N PRO A 129 14.20 4.46 1.70
CA PRO A 129 14.73 3.58 0.67
C PRO A 129 13.60 2.80 0.00
N VAL A 130 13.65 2.63 -1.33
CA VAL A 130 12.59 1.96 -2.13
C VAL A 130 12.24 0.56 -1.61
N LEU A 131 13.17 -0.15 -0.98
CA LEU A 131 12.91 -1.44 -0.36
C LEU A 131 11.83 -1.38 0.73
N ALA A 132 11.73 -0.29 1.48
CA ALA A 132 10.78 -0.15 2.58
C ALA A 132 9.30 -0.18 2.11
N PRO A 133 8.84 0.67 1.18
CA PRO A 133 7.47 0.59 0.64
C PRO A 133 7.22 -0.75 -0.08
N VAL A 134 8.20 -1.28 -0.83
CA VAL A 134 8.07 -2.58 -1.52
C VAL A 134 7.78 -3.73 -0.55
N LEU A 135 8.41 -3.73 0.64
CA LEU A 135 8.14 -4.74 1.67
C LEU A 135 6.73 -4.61 2.25
N ILE A 136 6.25 -3.38 2.47
CA ILE A 136 4.87 -3.12 2.92
C ILE A 136 3.88 -3.55 1.83
N ALA A 137 4.14 -3.19 0.57
CA ALA A 137 3.33 -3.56 -0.58
C ALA A 137 3.21 -5.08 -0.72
N ALA A 138 4.28 -5.84 -0.49
CA ALA A 138 4.24 -7.30 -0.47
C ALA A 138 3.28 -7.84 0.62
N LEU A 139 3.33 -7.29 1.83
CA LEU A 139 2.39 -7.65 2.90
C LEU A 139 0.94 -7.29 2.55
N MET A 140 0.72 -6.13 1.91
CA MET A 140 -0.60 -5.71 1.44
C MET A 140 -1.16 -6.65 0.37
N ILE A 141 -0.34 -7.11 -0.59
CA ILE A 141 -0.75 -8.07 -1.61
C ILE A 141 -1.14 -9.41 -0.96
N VAL A 142 -0.32 -9.91 -0.04
CA VAL A 142 -0.59 -11.18 0.65
C VAL A 142 -1.87 -11.08 1.48
N GLY A 143 -1.96 -10.09 2.38
CA GLY A 143 -3.13 -9.89 3.22
C GLY A 143 -4.39 -9.58 2.42
N GLY A 144 -4.27 -8.71 1.42
CA GLY A 144 -5.36 -8.34 0.53
C GLY A 144 -5.89 -9.53 -0.27
N THR A 145 -5.00 -10.39 -0.78
CA THR A 145 -5.39 -11.62 -1.50
C THR A 145 -6.09 -12.61 -0.58
N LEU A 146 -5.60 -12.78 0.66
CA LEU A 146 -6.26 -13.64 1.65
C LEU A 146 -7.68 -13.17 1.95
N VAL A 147 -7.89 -11.87 2.16
CA VAL A 147 -9.24 -11.33 2.40
C VAL A 147 -10.09 -11.39 1.12
N ALA A 148 -9.55 -11.01 -0.04
CA ALA A 148 -10.32 -10.91 -1.28
C ALA A 148 -10.78 -12.26 -1.84
N GLN A 149 -9.97 -13.32 -1.66
CA GLN A 149 -10.25 -14.64 -2.25
C GLN A 149 -10.97 -15.60 -1.29
N PHE A 150 -10.80 -15.42 0.02
CA PHE A 150 -11.32 -16.37 1.02
C PHE A 150 -12.44 -15.81 1.89
N ASP A 151 -12.75 -14.51 1.85
CA ASP A 151 -13.91 -13.94 2.55
C ASP A 151 -15.23 -14.36 1.89
N GLY A 152 -16.21 -14.76 2.71
CA GLY A 152 -17.57 -15.05 2.28
C GLY A 152 -18.60 -14.71 3.37
N PRO A 153 -19.90 -14.60 3.03
CA PRO A 153 -20.96 -14.29 4.00
C PRO A 153 -21.02 -15.27 5.17
N GLU A 154 -20.82 -16.56 4.88
CA GLU A 154 -20.86 -17.65 5.88
C GLU A 154 -19.51 -17.84 6.60
N HIS A 155 -18.42 -17.35 6.02
CA HIS A 155 -17.06 -17.53 6.53
C HIS A 155 -16.28 -16.20 6.46
N PRO A 156 -16.46 -15.33 7.46
CA PRO A 156 -15.81 -14.03 7.48
C PRO A 156 -14.28 -14.19 7.67
N VAL A 157 -13.51 -13.77 6.67
CA VAL A 157 -12.04 -13.77 6.75
C VAL A 157 -11.58 -12.36 7.11
N TRP A 158 -11.57 -12.10 8.43
CA TRP A 158 -11.11 -10.84 9.01
C TRP A 158 -10.28 -11.09 10.28
N PRO A 159 -9.23 -10.29 10.56
CA PRO A 159 -8.47 -10.41 11.79
C PRO A 159 -9.30 -10.04 13.03
N GLU A 160 -9.02 -10.67 14.17
CA GLU A 160 -9.59 -10.24 15.46
C GLU A 160 -9.12 -8.82 15.80
N ARG A 161 -9.89 -8.12 16.65
CA ARG A 161 -9.59 -6.74 17.08
C ARG A 161 -8.14 -6.54 17.55
N LYS A 162 -7.58 -7.49 18.29
CA LYS A 162 -6.18 -7.42 18.76
C LYS A 162 -5.16 -7.42 17.62
N TRP A 163 -5.41 -8.19 16.57
CA TRP A 163 -4.55 -8.28 15.39
C TRP A 163 -4.72 -7.07 14.48
N VAL A 164 -5.94 -6.52 14.39
CA VAL A 164 -6.18 -5.22 13.74
C VAL A 164 -5.41 -4.12 14.47
N ALA A 165 -5.50 -4.06 15.81
CA ALA A 165 -4.78 -3.07 16.61
C ALA A 165 -3.26 -3.20 16.43
N LEU A 166 -2.73 -4.43 16.40
CA LEU A 166 -1.32 -4.70 16.14
C LEU A 166 -0.89 -4.22 14.75
N ASN A 167 -1.71 -4.48 13.73
CA ASN A 167 -1.46 -4.02 12.37
C ASN A 167 -1.49 -2.49 12.28
N CYS A 168 -2.48 -1.83 12.89
CA CYS A 168 -2.56 -0.37 12.95
C CYS A 168 -1.35 0.24 13.68
N ALA A 169 -0.87 -0.39 14.75
CA ALA A 169 0.35 0.03 15.44
C ALA A 169 1.59 -0.08 14.52
N GLY A 170 1.70 -1.18 13.77
CA GLY A 170 2.74 -1.35 12.75
C GLY A 170 2.66 -0.29 11.64
N ILE A 171 1.48 -0.01 11.11
CA ILE A 171 1.26 1.05 10.11
C ILE A 171 1.66 2.41 10.67
N GLY A 172 1.17 2.77 11.86
CA GLY A 172 1.50 4.04 12.51
C GLY A 172 3.01 4.20 12.75
N LEU A 173 3.69 3.11 13.12
CA LEU A 173 5.14 3.12 13.32
C LEU A 173 5.90 3.27 11.99
N ALA A 174 5.47 2.60 10.93
CA ALA A 174 6.07 2.75 9.60
C ALA A 174 5.89 4.18 9.07
N LEU A 175 4.68 4.74 9.19
CA LEU A 175 4.38 6.13 8.84
C LEU A 175 5.24 7.10 9.64
N TYR A 176 5.38 6.88 10.95
CA TYR A 176 6.29 7.69 11.77
C TYR A 176 7.73 7.62 11.27
N VAL A 177 8.23 6.42 10.92
CA VAL A 177 9.61 6.27 10.40
C VAL A 177 9.79 7.06 9.10
N PHE A 178 8.85 7.00 8.16
CA PHE A 178 8.94 7.73 6.89
C PHE A 178 8.83 9.26 7.06
N MET A 179 8.04 9.71 8.03
CA MET A 179 7.83 11.14 8.29
C MET A 179 8.76 11.70 9.38
N ALA A 180 9.63 10.89 9.99
CA ALA A 180 10.38 11.30 11.18
C ALA A 180 11.22 12.57 10.95
N ASP A 181 11.87 12.67 9.80
CA ASP A 181 12.67 13.86 9.44
C ASP A 181 11.78 15.05 9.07
N ALA A 182 10.67 14.83 8.35
CA ALA A 182 9.70 15.87 8.04
C ALA A 182 9.07 16.46 9.30
N LEU A 183 8.73 15.62 10.29
CA LEU A 183 8.19 16.04 11.57
C LEU A 183 9.17 16.90 12.38
N ARG A 184 10.48 16.65 12.29
CA ARG A 184 11.51 17.44 12.99
C ARG A 184 11.65 18.86 12.44
N VAL A 185 11.42 19.03 11.14
CA VAL A 185 11.57 20.32 10.45
C VAL A 185 10.25 21.02 10.20
N ALA A 186 9.11 20.40 10.52
CA ALA A 186 7.78 20.93 10.28
C ALA A 186 7.56 22.32 10.92
N ASP A 187 8.11 22.53 12.13
CA ASP A 187 8.01 23.81 12.86
C ASP A 187 8.92 24.91 12.28
N GLN A 188 9.83 24.56 11.35
CA GLN A 188 10.82 25.49 10.76
C GLN A 188 10.31 26.14 9.46
N GLY A 189 9.06 25.84 9.07
CA GLY A 189 8.40 26.43 7.90
C GLY A 189 8.55 25.62 6.62
N GLU A 190 7.80 26.03 5.59
CA GLU A 190 7.67 25.29 4.33
C GLU A 190 9.00 25.12 3.58
N GLN A 191 9.88 26.12 3.63
CA GLN A 191 11.16 26.08 2.95
C GLN A 191 12.08 24.98 3.51
N ALA A 192 12.03 24.73 4.82
CA ALA A 192 12.80 23.65 5.46
C ALA A 192 12.28 22.25 5.07
N LEU A 193 10.96 22.11 4.89
CA LEU A 193 10.36 20.88 4.37
C LEU A 193 10.75 20.63 2.91
N ARG A 194 10.80 21.67 2.08
CA ARG A 194 11.15 21.57 0.65
C ARG A 194 12.61 21.25 0.39
N SER A 195 13.51 21.73 1.24
CA SER A 195 14.95 21.46 1.17
C SER A 195 15.38 20.21 1.96
N LEU A 196 14.44 19.53 2.62
CA LEU A 196 14.73 18.36 3.44
C LEU A 196 15.29 17.22 2.59
N LEU A 197 16.50 16.76 2.94
CA LEU A 197 17.14 15.61 2.32
C LEU A 197 17.70 14.68 3.41
N PRO A 198 16.92 13.67 3.85
CA PRO A 198 17.36 12.77 4.91
C PRO A 198 18.56 11.93 4.50
N THR A 199 19.45 11.63 5.45
CA THR A 199 20.69 10.85 5.17
C THR A 199 20.71 9.47 5.83
N LYS A 200 19.81 9.21 6.78
CA LYS A 200 19.77 7.96 7.55
C LYS A 200 18.34 7.46 7.69
N PHE A 201 18.12 6.19 7.36
CA PHE A 201 16.84 5.51 7.53
C PHE A 201 16.86 4.64 8.79
N ASN A 202 15.82 4.72 9.61
CA ASN A 202 15.74 3.97 10.87
C ASN A 202 15.28 2.52 10.62
N TRP A 203 16.16 1.70 10.04
CA TRP A 203 15.91 0.28 9.74
C TRP A 203 15.45 -0.55 10.95
N PRO A 204 16.03 -0.41 12.16
CA PRO A 204 15.57 -1.17 13.32
C PRO A 204 14.10 -0.91 13.65
N LEU A 205 13.69 0.37 13.68
CA LEU A 205 12.31 0.73 13.99
C LEU A 205 11.35 0.33 12.86
N PHE A 206 11.78 0.48 11.61
CA PHE A 206 11.04 0.00 10.45
C PHE A 206 10.84 -1.52 10.49
N THR A 207 11.85 -2.29 10.91
CA THR A 207 11.76 -3.75 11.02
C THR A 207 10.74 -4.14 12.08
N VAL A 208 10.69 -3.44 13.21
CA VAL A 208 9.64 -3.64 14.22
C VAL A 208 8.26 -3.38 13.61
N ALA A 209 8.08 -2.27 12.89
CA ALA A 209 6.82 -1.95 12.20
C ALA A 209 6.41 -3.07 11.24
N LEU A 210 7.34 -3.57 10.43
CA LEU A 210 7.13 -4.63 9.46
C LEU A 210 6.74 -5.96 10.13
N VAL A 211 7.40 -6.32 11.23
CA VAL A 211 7.07 -7.52 12.02
C VAL A 211 5.67 -7.43 12.62
N LEU A 212 5.27 -6.27 13.15
CA LEU A 212 3.92 -6.07 13.68
C LEU A 212 2.84 -6.25 12.59
N MET A 213 3.09 -5.68 11.39
CA MET A 213 2.19 -5.84 10.24
C MET A 213 2.13 -7.30 9.77
N ALA A 214 3.28 -7.97 9.66
CA ALA A 214 3.35 -9.37 9.23
C ALA A 214 2.72 -10.34 10.24
N ALA A 215 2.90 -10.09 11.55
CA ALA A 215 2.31 -10.92 12.60
C ALA A 215 0.77 -10.94 12.53
N ALA A 216 0.14 -9.84 12.12
CA ALA A 216 -1.30 -9.77 11.91
C ALA A 216 -1.81 -10.63 10.74
N LEU A 217 -0.94 -11.04 9.80
CA LEU A 217 -1.30 -11.93 8.69
C LEU A 217 -1.37 -13.40 9.11
N VAL A 218 -0.63 -13.82 10.14
CA VAL A 218 -0.61 -15.21 10.63
C VAL A 218 -2.02 -15.75 10.96
N PRO A 219 -2.85 -15.09 11.79
CA PRO A 219 -4.20 -15.56 12.08
C PRO A 219 -5.10 -15.54 10.84
N LEU A 220 -4.87 -14.60 9.91
CA LEU A 220 -5.62 -14.49 8.66
C LEU A 220 -5.32 -15.69 7.75
N MET A 221 -4.05 -16.05 7.60
CA MET A 221 -3.61 -17.24 6.86
C MET A 221 -4.19 -18.51 7.45
N ARG A 222 -4.16 -18.65 8.79
CA ARG A 222 -4.74 -19.81 9.48
C ARG A 222 -6.24 -19.95 9.18
N ARG A 223 -7.01 -18.85 9.25
CA ARG A 223 -8.45 -18.85 8.94
C ARG A 223 -8.75 -19.14 7.47
N ALA A 224 -7.97 -18.58 6.55
CA ALA A 224 -8.14 -18.81 5.12
C ALA A 224 -7.86 -20.28 4.73
N LEU A 225 -6.83 -20.89 5.32
CA LEU A 225 -6.34 -22.23 5.02
C LEU A 225 -7.01 -23.35 5.86
N ALA A 226 -7.78 -23.02 6.90
CA ALA A 226 -8.43 -24.00 7.77
C ALA A 226 -9.30 -24.99 6.97
N PRO A 227 -9.33 -26.30 7.27
CA PRO A 227 -10.17 -27.28 6.57
C PRO A 227 -11.65 -26.89 6.57
N ARG A 228 -12.38 -27.24 5.50
CA ARG A 228 -13.83 -26.97 5.39
C ARG A 228 -14.67 -27.58 6.53
N SER A 229 -14.19 -28.66 7.16
CA SER A 229 -14.86 -29.34 8.29
C SER A 229 -14.79 -28.58 9.61
N GLU A 230 -13.71 -27.82 9.86
CA GLU A 230 -13.59 -26.96 11.05
C GLU A 230 -14.34 -25.63 10.85
N ARG A 231 -14.46 -25.17 9.60
CA ARG A 231 -15.24 -23.97 9.23
C ARG A 231 -16.73 -24.09 9.52
N SER A 232 -17.29 -25.30 9.61
CA SER A 232 -18.70 -25.56 9.95
C SER A 232 -18.96 -25.73 11.45
N SER A 233 -17.96 -25.98 12.29
CA SER A 233 -18.19 -26.22 13.73
C SER A 233 -18.17 -24.95 14.59
N GLU A 234 -17.59 -23.85 14.10
CA GLU A 234 -17.69 -22.52 14.74
C GLU A 234 -19.04 -21.83 14.46
N ALA A 235 -19.77 -22.26 13.42
CA ALA A 235 -21.19 -21.97 13.26
C ALA A 235 -21.98 -22.90 14.20
N GLY A 236 -21.92 -22.62 15.51
CA GLY A 236 -22.69 -23.35 16.51
C GLY A 236 -24.19 -23.42 16.16
N PRO A 237 -24.91 -24.47 16.60
CA PRO A 237 -26.26 -24.76 16.17
C PRO A 237 -27.23 -23.66 16.64
N SER A 238 -27.56 -22.73 15.75
CA SER A 238 -28.66 -21.80 16.01
C SER A 238 -29.97 -22.49 15.61
N SER A 239 -30.79 -22.71 16.64
CA SER A 239 -32.22 -23.04 16.62
C SER A 239 -32.64 -24.39 16.03
N ALA A 240 -32.40 -25.45 16.79
CA ALA A 240 -33.37 -26.53 16.93
C ALA A 240 -33.97 -26.46 18.34
N THR A 241 -35.02 -25.66 18.55
CA THR A 241 -36.10 -25.90 19.54
C THR A 241 -37.09 -24.73 19.59
N ARG A 242 -38.35 -25.07 19.30
CA ARG A 242 -39.64 -24.44 19.66
C ARG A 242 -39.97 -23.05 19.10
#